data_AF-A0A239M4Z8-F1
#
_entry.id   AF-A0A239M4Z8-F1
#
_cell.length_a   1.000
_cell.length_b   1.000
_cell.length_c   1.000
_cell.angle_alpha   90.00
_cell.angle_beta   90.00
_cell.angle_gamma   90.00
#
_symmetry.space_group_name_H-M   'P 1'
#
loop_
_entity.id
_entity.type
_entity.pdbx_description
1 polymer ?
#
loop_
_entity_poly.entity_id
_entity_poly.type
_entity_poly.pdbx_seq_one_letter_code
_entity_poly.pdbx_strand_id
1 'polypeptide(L)'
;MTHPHPRSSRFAHNPGASISLVLLVLWMSAAALANTPSKPKAKSAPKAAAVHKPGTAPHHTHASAANPKPLKHNGRPSRASRAAIAAANTHAAHPHPHEFDKAVVPVTRVPEAAPIALAEPSHSPFLYAKQLEPFFEDLADVQAELHSATPKPNAQSSIPALASVVRVLQFGDSHTAADLFTGAMRADLQTRFGDGGLGFQYPGHPFAGYHLAGSARSQSAGWFTEGNHFTALGDGALGLGGISITTSRPGEWISLSTTCTTLQVHYLRQAGGGKLSFSDNGTFVSQVDTASDGTGSAGTLTYACTPGVHEFELTTLDHAPVRLFGLVTEQPGVTWECLGINGAVATLMLRWNQTLFAEYLRQRDPSLIVLAYGTNEAAGSAAHNAEYVADFNRLLDNLHRIVPTASVLVLGPYDRATKLGRGRRAAWQTWAGTARIIEDQKESCRTHGCAYYDQRARMGGPGAMIRWASEGLAQGDHTHLTGAGYRTMADALYNDLLTAYKAYEPATQAVVPNGN
;
A
#
# COMPACT_ATOMS: atom_id res chain seq x y z
N MET A 1 16.22 90.86 -7.29
CA MET A 1 15.18 91.91 -7.11
C MET A 1 13.86 91.24 -6.73
N THR A 2 13.04 91.91 -5.91
CA THR A 2 11.55 91.82 -5.85
C THR A 2 10.80 90.47 -5.99
N HIS A 3 10.22 90.05 -4.86
CA HIS A 3 8.93 89.34 -4.61
C HIS A 3 7.69 89.80 -5.44
N PRO A 4 6.45 89.21 -5.31
CA PRO A 4 5.98 87.86 -4.86
C PRO A 4 4.68 87.26 -5.53
N HIS A 5 4.24 86.06 -5.07
CA HIS A 5 2.81 85.65 -4.78
C HIS A 5 1.78 85.31 -5.91
N PRO A 6 0.55 84.75 -5.64
CA PRO A 6 0.03 83.95 -4.48
C PRO A 6 -1.05 82.82 -4.73
N ARG A 7 -1.25 81.92 -3.72
CA ARG A 7 -2.51 81.20 -3.25
C ARG A 7 -3.16 80.11 -4.15
N SER A 8 -3.95 79.14 -3.64
CA SER A 8 -4.52 78.77 -2.29
C SER A 8 -4.04 77.37 -1.82
N SER A 9 -4.49 76.56 -0.82
CA SER A 9 -5.59 76.44 0.19
C SER A 9 -7.01 76.01 -0.28
N ARG A 10 -7.90 75.30 0.47
CA ARG A 10 -8.17 75.15 1.94
C ARG A 10 -8.79 73.78 2.37
N PHE A 11 -8.50 73.30 3.60
CA PHE A 11 -9.34 72.64 4.69
C PHE A 11 -10.40 71.53 4.37
N ALA A 12 -10.77 70.54 5.23
CA ALA A 12 -10.46 70.16 6.64
C ALA A 12 -10.74 68.65 6.99
N HIS A 13 -10.54 68.28 8.28
CA HIS A 13 -10.67 66.98 9.00
C HIS A 13 -12.07 66.27 8.99
N ASN A 14 -12.21 64.91 9.02
CA ASN A 14 -12.06 63.91 10.15
C ASN A 14 -13.14 64.04 11.27
N PRO A 15 -13.53 63.00 12.07
CA PRO A 15 -13.64 61.53 11.88
C PRO A 15 -14.95 60.86 12.48
N GLY A 16 -15.11 59.53 12.32
CA GLY A 16 -15.93 58.64 13.18
C GLY A 16 -17.40 58.40 12.76
N ALA A 17 -18.13 57.40 13.29
CA ALA A 17 -17.77 56.22 14.09
C ALA A 17 -18.88 55.12 14.04
N SER A 18 -18.51 53.87 14.37
CA SER A 18 -19.31 52.70 14.83
C SER A 18 -20.81 52.53 14.51
N ILE A 19 -21.21 51.34 14.04
CA ILE A 19 -22.17 50.41 14.71
C ILE A 19 -22.34 49.10 13.90
N SER A 20 -22.55 47.98 14.59
CA SER A 20 -22.75 46.63 14.01
C SER A 20 -24.21 46.33 13.67
N LEU A 21 -24.48 45.49 12.66
CA LEU A 21 -25.66 44.63 12.68
C LEU A 21 -25.47 43.33 11.87
N VAL A 22 -26.02 42.23 12.41
CA VAL A 22 -26.19 40.93 11.71
C VAL A 22 -27.56 40.92 11.05
N LEU A 23 -27.69 40.37 9.84
CA LEU A 23 -29.01 40.07 9.27
C LEU A 23 -29.00 38.79 8.43
N LEU A 24 -29.93 37.90 8.75
CA LEU A 24 -30.23 36.64 8.07
C LEU A 24 -31.74 36.63 7.79
N VAL A 25 -32.14 36.29 6.56
CA VAL A 25 -33.55 36.27 6.16
C VAL A 25 -33.84 35.01 5.34
N LEU A 26 -34.82 34.22 5.79
CA LEU A 26 -35.39 33.10 5.03
C LEU A 26 -36.47 33.60 4.07
N TRP A 27 -36.79 32.78 3.06
CA TRP A 27 -38.12 32.77 2.45
C TRP A 27 -38.80 31.43 2.71
N MET A 28 -39.99 31.48 3.32
CA MET A 28 -41.02 30.42 3.31
C MET A 28 -42.32 31.11 2.90
N SER A 29 -43.17 30.48 2.08
CA SER A 29 -44.44 29.86 2.52
C SER A 29 -45.37 29.74 1.29
N ALA A 30 -46.49 29.03 1.28
CA ALA A 30 -46.92 27.77 1.91
C ALA A 30 -48.36 27.50 1.44
N ALA A 31 -48.75 26.24 1.23
CA ALA A 31 -50.15 25.81 1.20
C ALA A 31 -50.23 24.29 1.36
N ALA A 32 -51.30 23.80 1.99
CA ALA A 32 -51.61 22.39 2.14
C ALA A 32 -53.11 22.16 1.98
N LEU A 33 -53.53 20.91 1.71
CA LEU A 33 -54.53 20.24 2.56
C LEU A 33 -54.53 18.72 2.33
N ALA A 34 -55.18 17.98 3.23
CA ALA A 34 -55.08 16.54 3.35
C ALA A 34 -55.93 15.74 2.36
N ASN A 35 -55.54 14.48 2.09
CA ASN A 35 -56.50 13.37 2.19
C ASN A 35 -55.85 12.00 2.47
N THR A 36 -56.69 11.00 2.68
CA THR A 36 -56.35 9.67 3.24
C THR A 36 -55.76 8.66 2.23
N PRO A 37 -54.96 7.67 2.69
CA PRO A 37 -54.38 6.64 1.83
C PRO A 37 -55.39 5.53 1.49
N SER A 38 -55.31 5.00 0.27
CA SER A 38 -56.09 3.83 -0.18
C SER A 38 -55.18 2.65 -0.61
N LYS A 39 -55.77 1.45 -0.69
CA LYS A 39 -55.08 0.15 -0.75
C LYS A 39 -54.50 -0.18 -2.13
N PRO A 40 -53.49 -1.05 -2.17
CA PRO A 40 -53.67 -2.31 -2.92
C PRO A 40 -53.70 -3.57 -2.01
N LYS A 41 -53.87 -4.75 -2.63
CA LYS A 41 -54.43 -5.96 -2.00
C LYS A 41 -53.37 -6.90 -1.42
N ALA A 42 -53.78 -7.70 -0.42
CA ALA A 42 -52.96 -8.72 0.24
C ALA A 42 -53.24 -10.16 -0.26
N LYS A 43 -52.24 -11.04 -0.13
CA LYS A 43 -52.27 -12.50 0.15
C LYS A 43 -50.82 -13.03 0.05
N SER A 44 -50.31 -13.93 0.89
CA SER A 44 -50.85 -14.53 2.13
C SER A 44 -49.72 -15.11 3.01
N ALA A 45 -49.85 -14.95 4.33
CA ALA A 45 -49.01 -15.58 5.37
C ALA A 45 -49.57 -17.00 5.74
N PRO A 46 -49.18 -17.75 6.80
CA PRO A 46 -48.35 -17.44 8.00
C PRO A 46 -47.23 -18.51 8.23
N LYS A 47 -46.60 -18.80 9.39
CA LYS A 47 -46.77 -18.52 10.85
C LYS A 47 -45.46 -18.94 11.57
N ALA A 48 -44.99 -18.45 12.73
CA ALA A 48 -45.03 -17.18 13.48
C ALA A 48 -43.89 -17.24 14.55
N ALA A 49 -43.69 -16.23 15.41
CA ALA A 49 -42.59 -16.20 16.41
C ALA A 49 -42.96 -15.54 17.76
N ALA A 50 -42.23 -15.90 18.83
CA ALA A 50 -42.16 -15.25 20.15
C ALA A 50 -40.86 -15.74 20.88
N VAL A 51 -40.01 -15.00 21.65
CA VAL A 51 -40.08 -13.72 22.39
C VAL A 51 -40.82 -13.89 23.75
N HIS A 52 -40.27 -13.62 24.96
CA HIS A 52 -39.11 -12.81 25.38
C HIS A 52 -38.54 -13.15 26.81
N LYS A 53 -37.20 -12.99 27.00
CA LYS A 53 -36.50 -12.34 28.16
C LYS A 53 -36.54 -13.00 29.59
N PRO A 54 -35.79 -12.48 30.62
CA PRO A 54 -34.92 -13.36 31.46
C PRO A 54 -34.99 -13.18 33.00
N GLY A 55 -34.16 -13.90 33.77
CA GLY A 55 -33.73 -13.45 35.11
C GLY A 55 -33.09 -14.49 36.06
N THR A 56 -31.92 -14.15 36.63
CA THR A 56 -31.34 -14.58 37.93
C THR A 56 -31.05 -16.07 38.26
N ALA A 57 -29.95 -16.28 39.00
CA ALA A 57 -29.47 -17.55 39.60
C ALA A 57 -29.92 -17.63 41.11
N PRO A 58 -29.49 -18.58 42.01
CA PRO A 58 -28.21 -19.33 42.04
C PRO A 58 -28.18 -20.78 42.64
N HIS A 59 -26.96 -21.34 42.69
CA HIS A 59 -26.37 -22.24 43.71
C HIS A 59 -26.54 -23.79 43.73
N HIS A 60 -25.42 -24.44 44.10
CA HIS A 60 -25.20 -25.81 44.65
C HIS A 60 -25.45 -27.04 43.73
N THR A 61 -24.76 -28.19 43.84
CA THR A 61 -23.40 -28.59 44.33
C THR A 61 -23.13 -30.07 43.97
N HIS A 62 -21.86 -30.47 43.73
CA HIS A 62 -21.34 -31.85 43.78
C HIS A 62 -21.96 -32.90 42.80
N ALA A 63 -21.46 -34.14 42.66
CA ALA A 63 -20.07 -34.59 42.44
C ALA A 63 -20.03 -36.04 41.91
N SER A 64 -18.97 -36.38 41.14
CA SER A 64 -18.37 -37.73 40.95
C SER A 64 -19.09 -38.87 40.20
N ALA A 65 -18.32 -39.47 39.27
CA ALA A 65 -18.22 -40.88 38.88
C ALA A 65 -19.45 -41.82 38.74
N ALA A 66 -19.62 -42.40 37.55
CA ALA A 66 -19.55 -43.86 37.30
C ALA A 66 -19.45 -44.19 35.80
N ASN A 67 -19.00 -45.40 35.46
CA ASN A 67 -18.94 -45.98 34.11
C ASN A 67 -19.20 -47.50 34.23
N PRO A 68 -19.90 -48.15 33.28
CA PRO A 68 -19.21 -49.30 32.65
C PRO A 68 -19.50 -49.57 31.16
N LYS A 69 -18.49 -50.20 30.54
CA LYS A 69 -18.46 -50.95 29.26
C LYS A 69 -19.20 -52.32 29.39
N PRO A 70 -19.52 -53.11 28.33
CA PRO A 70 -18.57 -53.66 27.33
C PRO A 70 -19.14 -53.80 25.89
N LEU A 71 -18.51 -54.37 24.84
CA LEU A 71 -17.40 -55.34 24.62
C LEU A 71 -16.47 -54.84 23.45
N LYS A 72 -15.59 -55.57 22.70
CA LYS A 72 -15.05 -56.97 22.71
C LYS A 72 -13.63 -57.03 22.06
N HIS A 73 -13.16 -58.27 21.88
CA HIS A 73 -11.95 -58.88 21.26
C HIS A 73 -11.74 -58.66 19.73
N ASN A 74 -10.61 -59.00 19.07
CA ASN A 74 -9.23 -59.47 19.43
C ASN A 74 -8.29 -59.26 18.21
N GLY A 75 -6.95 -59.42 18.25
CA GLY A 75 -6.02 -59.91 19.28
C GLY A 75 -4.53 -59.71 18.89
N ARG A 76 -3.58 -60.30 19.65
CA ARG A 76 -2.12 -60.04 19.55
C ARG A 76 -1.29 -61.26 20.00
N PRO A 77 -0.03 -61.42 19.56
CA PRO A 77 1.14 -61.56 20.48
C PRO A 77 2.32 -60.63 20.05
N SER A 78 3.29 -60.11 20.83
CA SER A 78 3.91 -60.40 22.16
C SER A 78 5.12 -61.36 22.12
N ARG A 79 6.24 -61.19 22.87
CA ARG A 79 6.88 -60.07 23.63
C ARG A 79 8.28 -60.55 24.15
N ALA A 80 9.08 -59.63 24.74
CA ALA A 80 10.27 -59.84 25.59
C ALA A 80 11.62 -59.94 24.84
N SER A 81 12.80 -59.68 25.42
CA SER A 81 13.24 -59.34 26.80
C SER A 81 14.54 -58.47 26.73
N ARG A 82 15.22 -57.93 27.76
CA ARG A 82 14.97 -57.37 29.11
C ARG A 82 16.37 -57.21 29.78
N ALA A 83 16.65 -56.07 30.43
CA ALA A 83 17.71 -55.83 31.45
C ALA A 83 19.16 -55.43 31.03
N ALA A 84 19.86 -54.84 32.03
CA ALA A 84 21.27 -54.39 32.12
C ALA A 84 21.70 -53.14 31.31
N ILE A 85 22.70 -52.32 31.72
CA ILE A 85 23.05 -51.72 33.04
C ILE A 85 24.12 -50.61 32.83
N ALA A 86 24.30 -49.71 33.81
CA ALA A 86 25.46 -48.80 34.02
C ALA A 86 25.73 -47.56 33.10
N ALA A 87 25.70 -46.40 33.76
CA ALA A 87 26.75 -45.37 33.83
C ALA A 87 27.32 -44.67 32.56
N ALA A 88 26.82 -43.44 32.36
CA ALA A 88 27.57 -42.17 32.42
C ALA A 88 28.56 -41.70 31.32
N ASN A 89 28.47 -40.38 31.10
CA ASN A 89 29.49 -39.39 30.67
C ASN A 89 29.75 -39.03 29.20
N THR A 90 29.90 -37.70 29.06
CA THR A 90 30.70 -36.91 28.08
C THR A 90 30.19 -36.65 26.65
N HIS A 91 30.63 -35.47 26.16
CA HIS A 91 30.15 -34.71 25.01
C HIS A 91 30.43 -35.31 23.63
N ALA A 92 29.55 -34.98 22.68
CA ALA A 92 29.88 -34.65 21.29
C ALA A 92 29.05 -33.40 20.90
N ALA A 93 29.53 -32.35 20.22
CA ALA A 93 30.55 -32.17 19.17
C ALA A 93 30.09 -32.60 17.76
N HIS A 94 30.34 -31.74 16.77
CA HIS A 94 29.85 -31.87 15.39
C HIS A 94 30.59 -32.94 14.56
N PRO A 95 29.94 -33.49 13.53
CA PRO A 95 30.59 -33.88 12.27
C PRO A 95 30.36 -32.84 11.15
N HIS A 96 31.37 -32.63 10.31
CA HIS A 96 31.35 -31.79 9.10
C HIS A 96 31.08 -32.64 7.81
N PRO A 97 30.91 -32.05 6.62
CA PRO A 97 30.16 -32.68 5.52
C PRO A 97 30.94 -33.67 4.64
N HIS A 98 30.20 -34.39 3.81
CA HIS A 98 30.76 -35.27 2.77
C HIS A 98 31.27 -34.50 1.55
N GLU A 99 32.37 -35.00 1.00
CA GLU A 99 33.09 -34.53 -0.18
C GLU A 99 32.45 -35.09 -1.47
N PHE A 100 32.42 -34.31 -2.54
CA PHE A 100 31.93 -34.73 -3.86
C PHE A 100 33.01 -34.52 -4.94
N ASP A 101 33.34 -35.61 -5.63
CA ASP A 101 34.44 -35.66 -6.60
C ASP A 101 34.04 -35.12 -7.98
N LYS A 102 35.04 -34.71 -8.78
CA LYS A 102 34.86 -33.95 -10.03
C LYS A 102 35.03 -34.82 -11.27
N ALA A 103 33.98 -34.92 -12.09
CA ALA A 103 34.07 -35.36 -13.48
C ALA A 103 33.52 -34.27 -14.41
N VAL A 104 34.40 -33.66 -15.22
CA VAL A 104 34.01 -32.61 -16.18
C VAL A 104 33.77 -33.22 -17.56
N VAL A 105 32.54 -33.15 -18.04
CA VAL A 105 32.17 -33.44 -19.44
C VAL A 105 32.10 -32.11 -20.20
N PRO A 106 32.72 -31.96 -21.39
CA PRO A 106 32.68 -30.72 -22.15
C PRO A 106 31.26 -30.45 -22.67
N VAL A 107 30.59 -29.46 -22.09
CA VAL A 107 29.28 -28.99 -22.58
C VAL A 107 29.48 -28.26 -23.90
N THR A 108 29.04 -28.88 -25.00
CA THR A 108 28.86 -28.20 -26.27
C THR A 108 27.90 -27.03 -26.09
N ARG A 109 28.34 -25.80 -26.41
CA ARG A 109 27.46 -24.62 -26.39
C ARG A 109 26.23 -24.89 -27.26
N VAL A 110 25.06 -25.00 -26.60
CA VAL A 110 23.79 -24.69 -27.24
C VAL A 110 23.88 -23.22 -27.71
N PRO A 111 23.37 -22.87 -28.91
CA PRO A 111 23.30 -21.47 -29.30
C PRO A 111 22.56 -20.67 -28.22
N GLU A 112 23.17 -19.56 -27.82
CA GLU A 112 22.57 -18.60 -26.92
C GLU A 112 21.27 -18.11 -27.58
N ALA A 113 20.13 -18.46 -26.98
CA ALA A 113 18.84 -17.95 -27.43
C ALA A 113 18.92 -16.42 -27.32
N ALA A 114 18.60 -15.72 -28.41
CA ALA A 114 18.58 -14.26 -28.38
C ALA A 114 17.67 -13.84 -27.22
N PRO A 115 18.17 -13.04 -26.26
CA PRO A 115 17.38 -12.68 -25.09
C PRO A 115 16.09 -12.01 -25.56
N ILE A 116 14.96 -12.27 -24.89
CA ILE A 116 13.73 -11.50 -25.14
C ILE A 116 14.07 -10.02 -25.04
N ALA A 117 14.10 -9.36 -26.20
CA ALA A 117 13.95 -7.94 -26.28
C ALA A 117 12.56 -7.61 -25.74
N LEU A 118 12.52 -6.80 -24.69
CA LEU A 118 11.36 -5.95 -24.43
C LEU A 118 10.98 -5.28 -25.75
N ALA A 119 9.68 -5.09 -26.00
CA ALA A 119 9.26 -4.28 -27.14
C ALA A 119 9.93 -2.89 -27.01
N GLU A 120 10.61 -2.45 -28.06
CA GLU A 120 11.32 -1.16 -28.08
C GLU A 120 10.37 -0.04 -27.60
N PRO A 121 10.83 0.87 -26.72
CA PRO A 121 9.97 1.89 -26.17
C PRO A 121 9.43 2.78 -27.29
N SER A 122 8.11 2.98 -27.31
CA SER A 122 7.50 3.97 -28.20
C SER A 122 8.02 5.37 -27.88
N HIS A 123 8.09 6.25 -28.88
CA HIS A 123 8.53 7.65 -28.71
C HIS A 123 7.73 8.44 -27.64
N SER A 124 6.56 7.94 -27.25
CA SER A 124 5.92 8.24 -25.96
C SER A 124 5.61 6.90 -25.28
N PRO A 125 6.34 6.48 -24.23
CA PRO A 125 6.09 5.19 -23.56
C PRO A 125 4.86 5.24 -22.64
N PHE A 126 4.43 6.43 -22.23
CA PHE A 126 3.18 6.67 -21.52
C PHE A 126 2.11 7.22 -22.47
N LEU A 127 0.88 6.77 -22.29
CA LEU A 127 -0.30 7.52 -22.76
C LEU A 127 -0.60 8.62 -21.73
N TYR A 128 -1.04 9.77 -22.22
CA TYR A 128 -1.38 10.94 -21.39
C TYR A 128 -0.21 11.42 -20.51
N ALA A 129 1.03 11.29 -21.00
CA ALA A 129 2.28 11.57 -20.28
C ALA A 129 2.31 12.92 -19.53
N LYS A 130 1.57 13.93 -19.99
CA LYS A 130 1.43 15.24 -19.32
C LYS A 130 0.94 15.16 -17.88
N GLN A 131 0.20 14.11 -17.49
CA GLN A 131 -0.26 13.93 -16.11
C GLN A 131 0.87 13.57 -15.13
N LEU A 132 2.09 13.35 -15.64
CA LEU A 132 3.33 13.20 -14.86
C LEU A 132 4.12 14.52 -14.70
N GLU A 133 3.70 15.61 -15.34
CA GLU A 133 4.42 16.90 -15.29
C GLU A 133 4.63 17.42 -13.84
N PRO A 134 3.64 17.35 -12.92
CA PRO A 134 3.85 17.69 -11.50
C PRO A 134 4.89 16.82 -10.78
N PHE A 135 4.85 15.49 -10.98
CA PHE A 135 5.87 14.58 -10.43
C PHE A 135 7.28 14.85 -11.01
N PHE A 136 7.37 15.33 -12.25
CA PHE A 136 8.65 15.73 -12.85
C PHE A 136 9.15 17.09 -12.33
N GLU A 137 8.26 18.01 -11.93
CA GLU A 137 8.60 19.26 -11.23
C GLU A 137 9.21 18.94 -9.86
N ASP A 138 8.51 18.11 -9.07
CA ASP A 138 8.95 17.58 -7.78
C ASP A 138 10.34 16.89 -7.86
N LEU A 139 10.54 16.00 -8.84
CA LEU A 139 11.84 15.35 -9.06
C LEU A 139 12.94 16.34 -9.45
N ALA A 140 12.62 17.38 -10.23
CA ALA A 140 13.59 18.39 -10.63
C ALA A 140 14.04 19.25 -9.43
N ASP A 141 13.14 19.57 -8.50
CA ASP A 141 13.48 20.30 -7.28
C ASP A 141 14.35 19.47 -6.31
N VAL A 142 14.04 18.18 -6.09
CA VAL A 142 14.95 17.27 -5.34
C VAL A 142 16.31 17.16 -6.03
N GLN A 143 16.33 16.98 -7.37
CA GLN A 143 17.57 16.94 -8.14
C GLN A 143 18.36 18.26 -7.99
N ALA A 144 17.70 19.41 -7.92
CA ALA A 144 18.34 20.71 -7.71
C ALA A 144 18.86 20.90 -6.28
N GLU A 145 18.12 20.47 -5.24
CA GLU A 145 18.58 20.53 -3.85
C GLU A 145 19.84 19.67 -3.62
N LEU A 146 19.87 18.45 -4.16
CA LEU A 146 21.02 17.53 -4.06
C LEU A 146 22.30 18.07 -4.73
N HIS A 147 22.19 18.86 -5.80
CA HIS A 147 23.34 19.52 -6.43
C HIS A 147 23.70 20.86 -5.77
N SER A 148 22.87 21.38 -4.87
CA SER A 148 23.10 22.66 -4.19
C SER A 148 23.94 22.47 -2.93
N ALA A 149 25.08 23.17 -2.85
CA ALA A 149 25.95 23.15 -1.67
C ALA A 149 25.40 23.96 -0.46
N THR A 150 24.13 24.36 -0.49
CA THR A 150 23.49 25.25 0.50
C THR A 150 21.99 24.94 0.59
N PRO A 151 21.50 24.29 1.67
CA PRO A 151 20.08 23.99 1.82
C PRO A 151 19.20 25.25 1.80
N LYS A 152 18.12 25.24 1.00
CA LYS A 152 17.09 26.28 1.03
C LYS A 152 16.17 26.05 2.24
N PRO A 153 15.95 27.05 3.12
CA PRO A 153 14.95 26.92 4.18
C PRO A 153 13.54 27.14 3.62
N ASN A 154 12.80 26.06 3.31
CA ASN A 154 11.41 26.15 2.89
C ASN A 154 10.50 26.68 4.01
N ALA A 155 9.90 27.85 3.78
CA ALA A 155 9.41 28.72 4.84
C ALA A 155 7.92 28.55 5.20
N GLN A 156 7.47 27.32 5.49
CA GLN A 156 6.06 27.11 5.89
C GLN A 156 5.73 25.92 6.82
N SER A 157 6.71 25.33 7.49
CA SER A 157 6.48 24.29 8.51
C SER A 157 7.16 24.59 9.85
N SER A 158 6.46 24.32 10.96
CA SER A 158 6.94 24.53 12.34
C SER A 158 7.66 23.32 12.95
N ILE A 159 7.98 22.33 12.12
CA ILE A 159 8.88 21.21 12.41
C ILE A 159 10.17 21.49 11.62
N PRO A 160 11.39 21.22 12.15
CA PRO A 160 12.61 21.30 11.36
C PRO A 160 12.44 20.53 10.06
N ALA A 161 12.70 21.18 8.93
CA ALA A 161 12.21 20.70 7.65
C ALA A 161 12.66 19.26 7.36
N LEU A 162 11.69 18.41 7.03
CA LEU A 162 11.93 17.29 6.11
C LEU A 162 12.41 17.93 4.81
N ALA A 163 13.73 17.99 4.60
CA ALA A 163 14.29 18.41 3.31
C ALA A 163 13.79 17.44 2.23
N SER A 164 13.59 17.95 1.01
CA SER A 164 12.58 17.46 0.08
C SER A 164 12.52 15.92 -0.03
N VAL A 165 11.35 15.36 0.32
CA VAL A 165 11.06 13.92 0.18
C VAL A 165 10.00 13.75 -0.89
N VAL A 166 10.39 13.28 -2.07
CA VAL A 166 9.48 13.01 -3.18
C VAL A 166 8.99 11.57 -3.11
N ARG A 167 7.67 11.41 -3.17
CA ARG A 167 7.00 10.24 -2.60
C ARG A 167 6.15 9.52 -3.63
N VAL A 168 6.54 8.29 -3.95
CA VAL A 168 5.80 7.44 -4.89
C VAL A 168 5.10 6.30 -4.16
N LEU A 169 3.77 6.31 -4.16
CA LEU A 169 2.94 5.28 -3.53
C LEU A 169 2.48 4.26 -4.57
N GLN A 170 3.08 3.07 -4.62
CA GLN A 170 2.57 2.00 -5.46
C GLN A 170 1.56 1.12 -4.70
N PHE A 171 0.28 1.36 -4.97
CA PHE A 171 -0.79 0.43 -4.63
C PHE A 171 -0.88 -0.67 -5.70
N GLY A 172 -1.06 -1.92 -5.29
CA GLY A 172 -1.21 -2.99 -6.27
C GLY A 172 -1.57 -4.36 -5.71
N ASP A 173 -1.49 -5.36 -6.58
CA ASP A 173 -1.74 -6.76 -6.25
C ASP A 173 -0.45 -7.53 -5.82
N SER A 174 -0.40 -8.84 -6.04
CA SER A 174 0.77 -9.69 -5.75
C SER A 174 2.04 -9.31 -6.51
N HIS A 175 1.93 -8.61 -7.64
CA HIS A 175 3.10 -8.09 -8.35
C HIS A 175 3.81 -6.97 -7.59
N THR A 176 3.03 -6.14 -6.88
CA THR A 176 3.57 -5.11 -5.98
C THR A 176 4.00 -5.75 -4.66
N ALA A 177 3.16 -6.61 -4.08
CA ALA A 177 3.36 -7.20 -2.75
C ALA A 177 4.65 -8.03 -2.56
N ALA A 178 5.30 -8.43 -3.66
CA ALA A 178 6.56 -9.16 -3.65
C ALA A 178 7.81 -8.28 -3.42
N ASP A 179 7.69 -6.95 -3.50
CA ASP A 179 8.75 -5.93 -3.53
C ASP A 179 9.87 -6.12 -4.59
N LEU A 180 9.81 -7.17 -5.43
CA LEU A 180 10.80 -7.41 -6.50
C LEU A 180 10.76 -6.34 -7.61
N PHE A 181 9.59 -5.73 -7.86
CA PHE A 181 9.44 -4.62 -8.79
C PHE A 181 9.65 -3.27 -8.09
N THR A 182 8.93 -3.01 -6.99
CA THR A 182 9.01 -1.75 -6.24
C THR A 182 10.37 -1.51 -5.60
N GLY A 183 11.04 -2.56 -5.11
CA GLY A 183 12.40 -2.47 -4.55
C GLY A 183 13.46 -2.19 -5.61
N ALA A 184 13.26 -2.65 -6.85
CA ALA A 184 14.11 -2.27 -7.99
C ALA A 184 13.87 -0.80 -8.37
N MET A 185 12.61 -0.39 -8.58
CA MET A 185 12.25 1.01 -8.84
C MET A 185 12.77 1.96 -7.75
N ARG A 186 12.66 1.56 -6.47
CA ARG A 186 13.20 2.27 -5.31
C ARG A 186 14.71 2.45 -5.44
N ALA A 187 15.47 1.36 -5.57
CA ALA A 187 16.93 1.42 -5.68
C ALA A 187 17.42 2.26 -6.88
N ASP A 188 16.79 2.12 -8.04
CA ASP A 188 17.21 2.82 -9.27
C ASP A 188 16.93 4.33 -9.17
N LEU A 189 15.77 4.74 -8.67
CA LEU A 189 15.44 6.15 -8.45
C LEU A 189 16.28 6.76 -7.33
N GLN A 190 16.48 6.06 -6.21
CA GLN A 190 17.29 6.53 -5.09
C GLN A 190 18.77 6.72 -5.46
N THR A 191 19.29 5.88 -6.36
CA THR A 191 20.64 6.04 -6.92
C THR A 191 20.80 7.36 -7.71
N ARG A 192 19.70 7.93 -8.24
CA ARG A 192 19.71 9.17 -9.02
C ARG A 192 19.25 10.40 -8.24
N PHE A 193 18.23 10.26 -7.40
CA PHE A 193 17.49 11.35 -6.74
C PHE A 193 17.57 11.26 -5.20
N GLY A 194 18.58 10.57 -4.67
CA GLY A 194 18.81 10.42 -3.23
C GLY A 194 17.96 9.31 -2.59
N ASP A 195 18.55 8.58 -1.66
CA ASP A 195 17.83 7.60 -0.83
C ASP A 195 16.90 8.33 0.15
N GLY A 196 15.61 8.43 -0.18
CA GLY A 196 14.60 9.00 0.71
C GLY A 196 14.14 8.06 1.85
N GLY A 197 14.77 6.89 2.00
CA GLY A 197 14.34 5.82 2.90
C GLY A 197 13.27 4.90 2.29
N LEU A 198 12.82 3.92 3.06
CA LEU A 198 11.84 2.93 2.58
C LEU A 198 10.40 3.45 2.46
N GLY A 199 10.09 4.60 3.07
CA GLY A 199 8.74 5.14 3.11
C GLY A 199 7.78 4.27 3.94
N PHE A 200 6.50 4.24 3.56
CA PHE A 200 5.44 3.45 4.19
C PHE A 200 5.64 1.94 3.98
N GLN A 201 5.52 1.21 5.08
CA GLN A 201 5.69 -0.22 5.17
C GLN A 201 4.61 -0.78 6.11
N TYR A 202 4.12 -2.00 5.88
CA TYR A 202 3.23 -2.64 6.83
C TYR A 202 3.98 -3.02 8.12
N PRO A 203 3.32 -2.95 9.29
CA PRO A 203 3.89 -3.37 10.57
C PRO A 203 4.07 -4.90 10.61
N GLY A 204 5.23 -5.35 11.09
CA GLY A 204 5.52 -6.78 11.28
C GLY A 204 5.45 -7.61 10.00
N HIS A 205 4.74 -8.75 10.08
CA HIS A 205 4.59 -9.75 9.02
C HIS A 205 3.08 -10.05 8.78
N PRO A 206 2.34 -9.18 8.07
CA PRO A 206 0.89 -9.33 7.89
C PRO A 206 0.48 -10.50 6.97
N PHE A 207 1.37 -10.94 6.08
CA PHE A 207 1.13 -12.08 5.21
C PHE A 207 2.40 -12.86 4.91
N ALA A 208 2.23 -14.15 4.59
CA ALA A 208 3.34 -15.03 4.23
C ALA A 208 4.09 -14.48 3.01
N GLY A 209 5.40 -14.35 3.13
CA GLY A 209 6.28 -13.78 2.09
C GLY A 209 6.38 -12.26 2.09
N TYR A 210 5.78 -11.53 3.05
CA TYR A 210 6.01 -10.09 3.16
C TYR A 210 7.48 -9.78 3.50
N HIS A 211 8.15 -9.02 2.64
CA HIS A 211 9.53 -8.60 2.77
C HIS A 211 9.74 -7.36 1.89
N LEU A 212 10.47 -6.35 2.39
CA LEU A 212 10.95 -5.22 1.59
C LEU A 212 12.48 -5.18 1.61
N ALA A 213 13.08 -5.02 0.41
CA ALA A 213 14.52 -4.86 0.28
C ALA A 213 14.99 -3.58 1.00
N GLY A 214 16.02 -3.72 1.83
CA GLY A 214 16.55 -2.65 2.70
C GLY A 214 16.07 -2.70 4.16
N SER A 215 15.21 -3.66 4.53
CA SER A 215 14.72 -3.82 5.92
C SER A 215 15.02 -5.19 6.54
N ALA A 216 15.18 -5.21 7.86
CA ALA A 216 14.95 -6.40 8.68
C ALA A 216 13.70 -6.21 9.56
N ARG A 217 12.99 -7.29 9.86
CA ARG A 217 11.73 -7.26 10.62
C ARG A 217 11.60 -8.49 11.51
N SER A 218 10.92 -8.34 12.64
CA SER A 218 10.46 -9.46 13.44
C SER A 218 9.19 -9.10 14.23
N GLN A 219 8.53 -10.09 14.80
CA GLN A 219 7.37 -9.89 15.67
C GLN A 219 7.11 -11.08 16.59
N SER A 220 6.36 -10.84 17.66
CA SER A 220 5.73 -11.87 18.46
C SER A 220 4.54 -12.55 17.74
N ALA A 221 3.99 -13.59 18.36
CA ALA A 221 3.02 -14.49 17.72
C ALA A 221 1.54 -14.13 17.98
N GLY A 222 1.21 -13.15 18.82
CA GLY A 222 -0.18 -12.77 19.14
C GLY A 222 -0.77 -11.62 18.33
N TRP A 223 -0.10 -11.19 17.25
CA TRP A 223 -0.65 -10.25 16.28
C TRP A 223 -1.57 -10.98 15.28
N PHE A 224 -2.79 -10.46 15.10
CA PHE A 224 -3.74 -10.92 14.10
C PHE A 224 -3.83 -9.91 12.95
N THR A 225 -3.88 -10.37 11.70
CA THR A 225 -3.96 -9.48 10.53
C THR A 225 -5.39 -9.32 10.03
N GLU A 226 -5.77 -8.08 9.71
CA GLU A 226 -7.05 -7.71 9.10
C GLU A 226 -6.81 -7.12 7.69
N GLY A 227 -7.83 -7.16 6.82
CA GLY A 227 -7.76 -6.67 5.43
C GLY A 227 -7.36 -7.72 4.38
N ASN A 228 -6.59 -8.75 4.77
CA ASN A 228 -6.17 -9.87 3.92
C ASN A 228 -7.32 -10.85 3.53
N HIS A 229 -8.53 -10.65 4.06
CA HIS A 229 -9.73 -11.43 3.75
C HIS A 229 -10.80 -10.55 3.08
N PHE A 230 -10.73 -10.38 1.76
CA PHE A 230 -11.51 -9.37 1.02
C PHE A 230 -13.03 -9.50 1.15
N THR A 231 -13.57 -10.69 1.43
CA THR A 231 -15.01 -10.90 1.67
C THR A 231 -15.48 -10.40 3.04
N ALA A 232 -14.57 -10.17 4.00
CA ALA A 232 -14.88 -9.84 5.39
C ALA A 232 -13.87 -8.82 5.97
N LEU A 233 -13.93 -7.57 5.50
CA LEU A 233 -13.04 -6.47 5.93
C LEU A 233 -13.38 -5.86 7.31
N GLY A 234 -14.35 -6.41 8.03
CA GLY A 234 -14.78 -5.88 9.33
C GLY A 234 -15.32 -4.45 9.24
N ASP A 235 -14.71 -3.54 9.99
CA ASP A 235 -14.99 -2.10 9.99
C ASP A 235 -14.31 -1.33 8.83
N GLY A 236 -13.45 -2.00 8.05
CA GLY A 236 -12.66 -1.41 6.97
C GLY A 236 -11.57 -0.43 7.43
N ALA A 237 -11.40 -0.19 8.74
CA ALA A 237 -10.38 0.69 9.29
C ALA A 237 -9.01 -0.01 9.24
N LEU A 238 -8.39 0.09 8.06
CA LEU A 238 -7.19 -0.64 7.61
C LEU A 238 -6.05 0.32 7.16
N GLY A 239 -6.08 1.56 7.64
CA GLY A 239 -5.05 2.58 7.39
C GLY A 239 -4.91 3.02 5.93
N LEU A 240 -3.69 3.40 5.55
CA LEU A 240 -3.34 3.81 4.18
C LEU A 240 -3.33 2.62 3.21
N GLY A 241 -2.66 1.53 3.59
CA GLY A 241 -2.35 0.42 2.68
C GLY A 241 -3.34 -0.74 2.69
N GLY A 242 -4.51 -0.63 3.33
CA GLY A 242 -5.55 -1.67 3.28
C GLY A 242 -5.30 -2.93 4.08
N ILE A 243 -4.32 -2.92 4.99
CA ILE A 243 -3.93 -4.02 5.88
C ILE A 243 -3.65 -3.43 7.25
N SER A 244 -3.99 -4.16 8.32
CA SER A 244 -3.58 -3.80 9.68
C SER A 244 -3.21 -5.04 10.48
N ILE A 245 -2.38 -4.88 11.52
CA ILE A 245 -2.21 -5.90 12.56
C ILE A 245 -2.79 -5.43 13.88
N THR A 246 -3.42 -6.34 14.62
CA THR A 246 -4.20 -6.03 15.82
C THR A 246 -3.90 -7.04 16.93
N THR A 247 -3.81 -6.56 18.17
CA THR A 247 -3.81 -7.43 19.36
C THR A 247 -4.41 -6.73 20.58
N SER A 248 -4.71 -7.50 21.62
CA SER A 248 -5.19 -7.03 22.94
C SER A 248 -4.49 -7.77 24.09
N ARG A 249 -3.27 -8.25 23.84
CA ARG A 249 -2.40 -8.88 24.82
C ARG A 249 -1.22 -7.94 25.11
N PRO A 250 -0.78 -7.81 26.37
CA PRO A 250 0.47 -7.14 26.72
C PRO A 250 1.68 -8.02 26.36
N GLY A 251 2.83 -7.38 26.12
CA GLY A 251 4.10 -8.06 25.79
C GLY A 251 4.17 -8.62 24.37
N GLU A 252 3.21 -8.29 23.50
CA GLU A 252 3.30 -8.59 22.07
C GLU A 252 4.02 -7.42 21.37
N TRP A 253 4.96 -7.73 20.49
CA TRP A 253 5.93 -6.78 19.96
C TRP A 253 6.13 -6.91 18.45
N ILE A 254 6.56 -5.84 17.80
CA ILE A 254 7.12 -5.84 16.45
C ILE A 254 8.44 -5.07 16.43
N SER A 255 9.37 -5.48 15.58
CA SER A 255 10.60 -4.72 15.31
C SER A 255 10.81 -4.44 13.82
N LEU A 256 11.48 -3.31 13.53
CA LEU A 256 11.90 -2.87 12.20
C LEU A 256 13.32 -2.32 12.29
N SER A 257 14.25 -2.91 11.55
CA SER A 257 15.59 -2.36 11.34
C SER A 257 15.72 -1.78 9.93
N THR A 258 16.10 -0.49 9.81
CA THR A 258 16.29 0.20 8.52
C THR A 258 17.16 1.46 8.68
N THR A 259 17.68 1.99 7.58
CA THR A 259 18.24 3.35 7.51
C THR A 259 17.12 4.38 7.46
N CYS A 260 17.23 5.48 8.21
CA CYS A 260 16.37 6.68 8.08
C CYS A 260 16.90 7.88 8.88
N THR A 261 16.14 8.99 8.84
CA THR A 261 16.25 10.13 9.80
C THR A 261 14.95 10.42 10.55
N THR A 262 13.82 9.85 10.10
CA THR A 262 12.54 9.91 10.81
C THR A 262 11.79 8.57 10.73
N LEU A 263 11.01 8.30 11.77
CA LEU A 263 10.00 7.25 11.83
C LEU A 263 8.63 7.89 12.06
N GLN A 264 7.59 7.40 11.37
CA GLN A 264 6.21 7.54 11.79
C GLN A 264 5.60 6.16 12.10
N VAL A 265 4.74 6.10 13.12
CA VAL A 265 3.93 4.92 13.43
C VAL A 265 2.47 5.29 13.24
N HIS A 266 1.81 4.67 12.28
CA HIS A 266 0.38 4.87 11.99
C HIS A 266 -0.45 3.81 12.72
N TYR A 267 -1.47 4.24 13.48
CA TYR A 267 -2.28 3.38 14.34
C TYR A 267 -3.74 3.85 14.44
N LEU A 268 -4.63 2.99 14.96
CA LEU A 268 -6.02 3.36 15.20
C LEU A 268 -6.17 4.02 16.57
N ARG A 269 -6.67 5.26 16.61
CA ARG A 269 -7.21 5.84 17.84
C ARG A 269 -8.65 5.38 18.04
N GLN A 270 -8.97 4.81 19.20
CA GLN A 270 -10.27 4.16 19.44
C GLN A 270 -10.72 4.23 20.90
N ALA A 271 -12.03 4.09 21.10
CA ALA A 271 -12.63 3.99 22.43
C ALA A 271 -12.10 2.75 23.17
N GLY A 272 -11.44 2.98 24.31
CA GLY A 272 -10.77 1.92 25.08
C GLY A 272 -9.52 1.34 24.42
N GLY A 273 -8.84 2.07 23.53
CA GLY A 273 -7.55 1.66 22.96
C GLY A 273 -6.45 1.48 24.02
N GLY A 274 -5.54 0.54 23.76
CA GLY A 274 -4.42 0.20 24.65
C GLY A 274 -3.15 1.02 24.42
N LYS A 275 -2.07 0.62 25.08
CA LYS A 275 -0.77 1.34 25.08
C LYS A 275 0.38 0.53 24.49
N LEU A 276 1.32 1.26 23.87
CA LEU A 276 2.60 0.75 23.36
C LEU A 276 3.76 1.47 24.05
N SER A 277 4.80 0.73 24.41
CA SER A 277 6.15 1.28 24.54
C SER A 277 6.79 1.37 23.15
N PHE A 278 7.50 2.46 22.89
CA PHE A 278 8.34 2.64 21.71
C PHE A 278 9.80 2.79 22.13
N SER A 279 10.70 2.02 21.52
CA SER A 279 12.14 2.10 21.71
C SER A 279 12.91 2.16 20.39
N ASP A 280 14.12 2.70 20.46
CA ASP A 280 15.07 2.81 19.37
C ASP A 280 16.44 2.29 19.86
N ASN A 281 17.01 1.32 19.15
CA ASN A 281 18.25 0.63 19.50
C ASN A 281 18.25 0.14 20.97
N GLY A 282 17.11 -0.41 21.41
CA GLY A 282 16.88 -0.89 22.79
C GLY A 282 16.69 0.22 23.84
N THR A 283 16.78 1.50 23.47
CA THR A 283 16.59 2.65 24.36
C THR A 283 15.13 3.10 24.33
N PHE A 284 14.46 3.18 25.48
CA PHE A 284 13.09 3.69 25.56
C PHE A 284 13.02 5.15 25.08
N VAL A 285 12.11 5.43 24.14
CA VAL A 285 11.89 6.77 23.58
C VAL A 285 10.58 7.37 24.10
N SER A 286 9.47 6.64 24.02
CA SER A 286 8.16 7.17 24.43
C SER A 286 7.13 6.06 24.68
N GLN A 287 5.97 6.44 25.21
CA GLN A 287 4.78 5.59 25.25
C GLN A 287 3.69 6.20 24.35
N VAL A 288 3.09 5.37 23.49
CA VAL A 288 1.93 5.75 22.68
C VAL A 288 0.65 5.30 23.39
N ASP A 289 -0.30 6.23 23.53
CA ASP A 289 -1.66 5.93 23.98
C ASP A 289 -2.60 5.93 22.76
N THR A 290 -3.33 4.82 22.57
CA THR A 290 -4.26 4.66 21.44
C THR A 290 -5.72 4.98 21.79
N ALA A 291 -5.99 5.46 23.01
CA ALA A 291 -7.33 5.84 23.43
C ALA A 291 -7.84 7.13 22.74
N SER A 292 -9.15 7.16 22.47
CA SER A 292 -9.92 8.36 22.11
C SER A 292 -11.41 8.15 22.36
N ASP A 293 -12.14 9.21 22.71
CA ASP A 293 -13.60 9.14 22.95
C ASP A 293 -14.46 8.94 21.67
N GLY A 294 -13.82 8.87 20.50
CA GLY A 294 -14.47 8.81 19.18
C GLY A 294 -14.53 7.42 18.55
N THR A 295 -15.35 7.31 17.50
CA THR A 295 -15.61 6.08 16.73
C THR A 295 -14.52 5.77 15.69
N GLY A 296 -13.26 5.69 16.12
CA GLY A 296 -12.12 5.37 15.25
C GLY A 296 -11.57 6.59 14.48
N SER A 297 -10.30 6.93 14.69
CA SER A 297 -9.60 7.98 13.93
C SER A 297 -8.11 7.68 13.72
N ALA A 298 -7.45 8.46 12.86
CA ALA A 298 -6.02 8.35 12.64
C ALA A 298 -5.23 8.69 13.91
N GLY A 299 -4.12 7.97 14.11
CA GLY A 299 -3.12 8.23 15.14
C GLY A 299 -1.75 8.08 14.53
N THR A 300 -0.93 9.12 14.67
CA THR A 300 0.46 9.11 14.18
C THR A 300 1.39 9.56 15.28
N LEU A 301 2.31 8.67 15.69
CA LEU A 301 3.54 9.07 16.37
C LEU A 301 4.53 9.48 15.28
N THR A 302 5.24 10.60 15.47
CA THR A 302 6.40 10.98 14.66
C THR A 302 7.62 11.08 15.56
N TYR A 303 8.72 10.47 15.14
CA TYR A 303 10.01 10.49 15.81
C TYR A 303 11.11 10.92 14.83
N ALA A 304 11.98 11.82 15.25
CA ALA A 304 13.19 12.19 14.52
C ALA A 304 14.39 11.50 15.19
N CYS A 305 15.15 10.75 14.40
CA CYS A 305 16.34 10.02 14.84
C CYS A 305 17.61 10.61 14.19
N THR A 306 18.77 10.11 14.62
CA THR A 306 20.04 10.42 13.94
C THR A 306 20.06 9.83 12.53
N PRO A 307 20.80 10.41 11.56
CA PRO A 307 21.04 9.75 10.29
C PRO A 307 21.83 8.46 10.49
N GLY A 308 21.23 7.30 10.21
CA GLY A 308 21.87 6.00 10.41
C GLY A 308 20.91 4.82 10.30
N VAL A 309 21.42 3.63 10.63
CA VAL A 309 20.59 2.43 10.80
C VAL A 309 20.05 2.39 12.23
N HIS A 310 18.74 2.18 12.35
CA HIS A 310 18.02 2.12 13.62
C HIS A 310 17.28 0.79 13.74
N GLU A 311 17.24 0.21 14.95
CA GLU A 311 16.33 -0.89 15.31
C GLU A 311 15.20 -0.37 16.19
N PHE A 312 14.02 -0.19 15.60
CA PHE A 312 12.82 0.26 16.27
C PHE A 312 12.03 -0.93 16.82
N GLU A 313 11.54 -0.84 18.07
CA GLU A 313 10.59 -1.81 18.65
C GLU A 313 9.32 -1.11 19.16
N LEU A 314 8.16 -1.73 18.91
CA LEU A 314 6.85 -1.34 19.46
C LEU A 314 6.24 -2.51 20.21
N THR A 315 6.01 -2.34 21.51
CA THR A 315 5.62 -3.43 22.43
C THR A 315 4.39 -3.05 23.27
N THR A 316 3.35 -3.87 23.25
CA THR A 316 2.09 -3.60 23.97
C THR A 316 2.24 -3.70 25.49
N LEU A 317 1.54 -2.84 26.23
CA LEU A 317 1.70 -2.70 27.68
C LEU A 317 0.52 -3.20 28.52
N ASP A 318 -0.67 -3.31 27.93
CA ASP A 318 -1.91 -3.66 28.63
C ASP A 318 -2.81 -4.62 27.84
N HIS A 319 -3.97 -4.96 28.41
CA HIS A 319 -4.97 -5.86 27.83
C HIS A 319 -5.99 -5.15 26.93
N ALA A 320 -5.74 -3.89 26.55
CA ALA A 320 -6.63 -3.11 25.70
C ALA A 320 -6.21 -3.19 24.22
N PRO A 321 -7.15 -3.09 23.26
CA PRO A 321 -6.87 -3.31 21.85
C PRO A 321 -5.96 -2.22 21.25
N VAL A 322 -4.94 -2.68 20.53
CA VAL A 322 -4.05 -1.86 19.69
C VAL A 322 -4.12 -2.39 18.26
N ARG A 323 -4.38 -1.51 17.29
CA ARG A 323 -4.34 -1.80 15.85
C ARG A 323 -3.30 -0.88 15.17
N LEU A 324 -2.32 -1.47 14.49
CA LEU A 324 -1.26 -0.79 13.75
C LEU A 324 -1.51 -0.88 12.25
N PHE A 325 -1.20 0.20 11.53
CA PHE A 325 -1.42 0.36 10.09
C PHE A 325 -0.14 0.42 9.27
N GLY A 326 0.89 1.10 9.79
CA GLY A 326 2.09 1.38 9.02
C GLY A 326 3.25 1.85 9.88
N LEU A 327 4.45 1.58 9.38
CA LEU A 327 5.70 2.20 9.79
C LEU A 327 6.22 2.96 8.58
N VAL A 328 6.37 4.28 8.68
CA VAL A 328 6.92 5.13 7.62
C VAL A 328 8.33 5.53 8.03
N THR A 329 9.34 5.30 7.20
CA THR A 329 10.72 5.71 7.51
C THR A 329 11.30 6.54 6.39
N GLU A 330 11.58 7.81 6.66
CA GLU A 330 12.02 8.80 5.66
C GLU A 330 13.38 9.44 6.00
N GLN A 331 14.05 9.92 4.96
CA GLN A 331 15.09 10.93 4.96
C GLN A 331 15.03 11.71 3.62
N PRO A 332 15.83 12.77 3.39
CA PRO A 332 15.74 13.56 2.16
C PRO A 332 16.10 12.76 0.90
N GLY A 333 15.32 12.90 -0.18
CA GLY A 333 15.47 12.12 -1.42
C GLY A 333 14.15 11.55 -1.94
N VAL A 334 14.18 10.40 -2.62
CA VAL A 334 12.98 9.75 -3.18
C VAL A 334 12.59 8.48 -2.41
N THR A 335 11.29 8.27 -2.19
CA THR A 335 10.72 6.98 -1.75
C THR A 335 9.89 6.33 -2.87
N TRP A 336 9.93 5.00 -2.96
CA TRP A 336 9.01 4.21 -3.79
C TRP A 336 8.44 3.05 -2.97
N GLU A 337 7.18 3.18 -2.60
CA GLU A 337 6.53 2.46 -1.50
C GLU A 337 5.74 1.24 -2.00
N CYS A 338 5.80 0.14 -1.25
CA CYS A 338 5.16 -1.13 -1.59
C CYS A 338 3.83 -1.30 -0.81
N LEU A 339 2.74 -0.76 -1.33
CA LEU A 339 1.38 -0.91 -0.79
C LEU A 339 0.62 -2.03 -1.55
N GLY A 340 1.28 -3.17 -1.74
CA GLY A 340 0.76 -4.32 -2.47
C GLY A 340 0.07 -5.34 -1.58
N ILE A 341 -1.07 -5.87 -2.04
CA ILE A 341 -1.80 -6.95 -1.36
C ILE A 341 -2.02 -8.13 -2.31
N ASN A 342 -1.58 -9.32 -1.89
CA ASN A 342 -1.66 -10.54 -2.71
C ASN A 342 -3.09 -10.85 -3.19
N GLY A 343 -3.28 -10.90 -4.51
CA GLY A 343 -4.57 -11.22 -5.15
C GLY A 343 -5.63 -10.11 -5.13
N ALA A 344 -5.27 -8.88 -4.71
CA ALA A 344 -6.20 -7.76 -4.66
C ALA A 344 -6.60 -7.24 -6.05
N VAL A 345 -7.65 -6.42 -6.05
CA VAL A 345 -8.19 -5.65 -7.19
C VAL A 345 -8.28 -4.18 -6.78
N ALA A 346 -8.15 -3.23 -7.71
CA ALA A 346 -8.14 -1.80 -7.41
C ALA A 346 -9.39 -1.35 -6.64
N THR A 347 -10.56 -1.91 -6.98
CA THR A 347 -11.85 -1.56 -6.36
C THR A 347 -11.95 -2.00 -4.88
N LEU A 348 -11.00 -2.79 -4.37
CA LEU A 348 -10.87 -3.09 -2.94
C LEU A 348 -10.63 -1.82 -2.11
N MET A 349 -9.90 -0.84 -2.66
CA MET A 349 -9.58 0.44 -2.00
C MET A 349 -10.85 1.22 -1.60
N LEU A 350 -11.93 1.10 -2.38
CA LEU A 350 -13.22 1.73 -2.13
C LEU A 350 -14.00 1.12 -0.95
N ARG A 351 -13.54 -0.03 -0.44
CA ARG A 351 -14.17 -0.78 0.66
C ARG A 351 -13.41 -0.63 1.99
N TRP A 352 -12.28 0.09 1.99
CA TRP A 352 -11.64 0.56 3.21
C TRP A 352 -12.43 1.73 3.81
N ASN A 353 -12.17 2.07 5.08
CA ASN A 353 -12.73 3.24 5.73
C ASN A 353 -12.20 4.51 5.03
N GLN A 354 -13.04 5.10 4.16
CA GLN A 354 -12.63 6.18 3.27
C GLN A 354 -12.18 7.44 4.02
N THR A 355 -12.68 7.70 5.23
CA THR A 355 -12.23 8.82 6.08
C THR A 355 -10.80 8.58 6.56
N LEU A 356 -10.53 7.38 7.09
CA LEU A 356 -9.21 7.02 7.60
C LEU A 356 -8.16 6.92 6.48
N PHE A 357 -8.51 6.29 5.35
CA PHE A 357 -7.66 6.23 4.17
C PHE A 357 -7.32 7.63 3.64
N ALA A 358 -8.32 8.50 3.51
CA ALA A 358 -8.11 9.85 3.01
C ALA A 358 -7.30 10.73 3.97
N GLU A 359 -7.37 10.50 5.28
CA GLU A 359 -6.55 11.22 6.27
C GLU A 359 -5.08 10.82 6.15
N TYR A 360 -4.77 9.51 6.12
CA TYR A 360 -3.39 9.07 5.93
C TYR A 360 -2.84 9.41 4.54
N LEU A 361 -3.66 9.38 3.48
CA LEU A 361 -3.19 9.76 2.14
C LEU A 361 -2.86 11.26 2.05
N ARG A 362 -3.62 12.13 2.72
CA ARG A 362 -3.26 13.55 2.91
C ARG A 362 -2.01 13.73 3.75
N GLN A 363 -1.89 13.01 4.88
CA GLN A 363 -0.70 13.11 5.75
C GLN A 363 0.56 12.61 5.03
N ARG A 364 0.43 11.62 4.13
CA ARG A 364 1.55 11.06 3.38
C ARG A 364 2.11 12.04 2.36
N ASP A 365 1.25 12.88 1.78
CA ASP A 365 1.54 13.91 0.78
C ASP A 365 2.40 13.39 -0.41
N PRO A 366 1.77 12.62 -1.33
CA PRO A 366 2.48 11.92 -2.40
C PRO A 366 2.62 12.76 -3.68
N SER A 367 3.83 12.81 -4.21
CA SER A 367 4.12 13.37 -5.55
C SER A 367 3.48 12.54 -6.66
N LEU A 368 3.47 11.21 -6.50
CA LEU A 368 2.94 10.26 -7.48
C LEU A 368 2.22 9.10 -6.80
N ILE A 369 1.01 8.80 -7.26
CA ILE A 369 0.29 7.58 -6.93
C ILE A 369 0.36 6.63 -8.13
N VAL A 370 0.84 5.41 -7.90
CA VAL A 370 0.92 4.35 -8.90
C VAL A 370 -0.12 3.28 -8.59
N LEU A 371 -1.00 2.98 -9.56
CA LEU A 371 -1.99 1.91 -9.46
C LEU A 371 -1.56 0.73 -10.35
N ALA A 372 -1.06 -0.34 -9.72
CA ALA A 372 -0.57 -1.54 -10.37
C ALA A 372 -1.54 -2.72 -10.15
N TYR A 373 -2.63 -2.71 -10.91
CA TYR A 373 -3.76 -3.65 -10.81
C TYR A 373 -4.24 -4.09 -12.20
N GLY A 374 -5.07 -5.14 -12.25
CA GLY A 374 -5.70 -5.63 -13.47
C GLY A 374 -5.52 -7.13 -13.69
N THR A 375 -4.49 -7.76 -13.11
CA THR A 375 -4.21 -9.20 -13.26
C THR A 375 -5.36 -10.05 -12.70
N ASN A 376 -5.99 -9.59 -11.61
CA ASN A 376 -7.09 -10.28 -10.94
C ASN A 376 -8.45 -9.87 -11.52
N GLU A 377 -8.65 -8.60 -11.86
CA GLU A 377 -9.84 -8.08 -12.55
C GLU A 377 -10.03 -8.72 -13.93
N ALA A 378 -8.93 -9.04 -14.63
CA ALA A 378 -8.95 -9.76 -15.89
C ALA A 378 -9.62 -11.13 -15.76
N ALA A 379 -9.51 -11.80 -14.59
CA ALA A 379 -10.20 -13.06 -14.33
C ALA A 379 -11.73 -12.91 -14.15
N GLY A 380 -12.22 -11.67 -13.95
CA GLY A 380 -13.63 -11.34 -13.88
C GLY A 380 -14.36 -11.51 -15.22
N SER A 381 -15.65 -11.86 -15.13
CA SER A 381 -16.54 -11.96 -16.28
C SER A 381 -16.76 -10.60 -16.95
N ALA A 382 -16.73 -10.58 -18.28
CA ALA A 382 -17.05 -9.39 -19.07
C ALA A 382 -18.49 -8.85 -18.83
N ALA A 383 -19.38 -9.65 -18.24
CA ALA A 383 -20.73 -9.22 -17.88
C ALA A 383 -20.76 -8.11 -16.80
N HIS A 384 -19.77 -8.09 -15.89
CA HIS A 384 -19.68 -7.07 -14.82
C HIS A 384 -18.68 -5.94 -15.16
N ASN A 385 -18.25 -5.83 -16.42
CA ASN A 385 -17.17 -4.92 -16.79
C ASN A 385 -17.55 -3.44 -16.61
N ALA A 386 -18.82 -3.09 -16.83
CA ALA A 386 -19.32 -1.75 -16.59
C ALA A 386 -19.30 -1.37 -15.10
N GLU A 387 -19.49 -2.33 -14.19
CA GLU A 387 -19.37 -2.13 -12.74
C GLU A 387 -17.90 -1.90 -12.36
N TYR A 388 -16.98 -2.69 -12.92
CA TYR A 388 -15.54 -2.48 -12.76
C TYR A 388 -15.09 -1.08 -13.21
N VAL A 389 -15.47 -0.65 -14.43
CA VAL A 389 -15.12 0.67 -14.96
C VAL A 389 -15.71 1.79 -14.10
N ALA A 390 -16.99 1.69 -13.70
CA ALA A 390 -17.62 2.69 -12.84
C ALA A 390 -16.92 2.81 -11.48
N ASP A 391 -16.49 1.70 -10.87
CA ASP A 391 -15.73 1.72 -9.63
C ASP A 391 -14.28 2.19 -9.80
N PHE A 392 -13.60 1.79 -10.88
CA PHE A 392 -12.23 2.25 -11.14
C PHE A 392 -12.18 3.76 -11.40
N ASN A 393 -13.14 4.30 -12.16
CA ASN A 393 -13.33 5.74 -12.33
C ASN A 393 -13.60 6.44 -10.99
N ARG A 394 -14.49 5.88 -10.16
CA ARG A 394 -14.78 6.36 -8.79
C ARG A 394 -13.57 6.31 -7.86
N LEU A 395 -12.61 5.41 -8.10
CA LEU A 395 -11.33 5.39 -7.39
C LEU A 395 -10.43 6.54 -7.85
N LEU A 396 -10.25 6.74 -9.15
CA LEU A 396 -9.45 7.85 -9.70
C LEU A 396 -9.98 9.22 -9.22
N ASP A 397 -11.30 9.45 -9.33
CA ASP A 397 -11.98 10.65 -8.82
C ASP A 397 -11.74 10.85 -7.31
N ASN A 398 -11.74 9.77 -6.53
CA ASN A 398 -11.45 9.85 -5.09
C ASN A 398 -9.99 10.22 -4.82
N LEU A 399 -9.02 9.69 -5.56
CA LEU A 399 -7.60 10.00 -5.36
C LEU A 399 -7.31 11.47 -5.66
N HIS A 400 -7.73 11.97 -6.84
CA HIS A 400 -7.58 13.39 -7.21
C HIS A 400 -8.33 14.33 -6.25
N ARG A 401 -9.46 13.91 -5.67
CA ARG A 401 -10.19 14.68 -4.65
C ARG A 401 -9.49 14.67 -3.27
N ILE A 402 -8.66 13.68 -2.96
CA ILE A 402 -7.98 13.55 -1.67
C ILE A 402 -6.63 14.27 -1.68
N VAL A 403 -5.87 14.15 -2.77
CA VAL A 403 -4.55 14.76 -2.98
C VAL A 403 -4.47 15.33 -4.42
N PRO A 404 -4.99 16.55 -4.65
CA PRO A 404 -5.16 17.11 -6.00
C PRO A 404 -3.86 17.54 -6.70
N THR A 405 -2.74 17.59 -5.97
CA THR A 405 -1.40 17.86 -6.49
C THR A 405 -0.69 16.61 -7.00
N ALA A 406 -1.11 15.42 -6.56
CA ALA A 406 -0.46 14.16 -6.89
C ALA A 406 -0.68 13.78 -8.37
N SER A 407 0.40 13.52 -9.09
CA SER A 407 0.31 12.78 -10.35
C SER A 407 -0.27 11.38 -10.10
N VAL A 408 -1.01 10.84 -11.08
CA VAL A 408 -1.53 9.46 -11.02
C VAL A 408 -1.06 8.69 -12.25
N LEU A 409 -0.46 7.52 -12.03
CA LEU A 409 0.02 6.61 -13.05
C LEU A 409 -0.65 5.24 -12.88
N VAL A 410 -1.39 4.79 -13.88
CA VAL A 410 -1.88 3.41 -13.93
C VAL A 410 -0.88 2.55 -14.70
N LEU A 411 -0.35 1.53 -14.03
CA LEU A 411 0.40 0.46 -14.68
C LEU A 411 -0.60 -0.62 -15.10
N GLY A 412 -0.77 -0.79 -16.40
CA GLY A 412 -1.58 -1.87 -16.95
C GLY A 412 -1.01 -3.24 -16.56
N PRO A 413 -1.84 -4.29 -16.43
CA PRO A 413 -1.35 -5.62 -16.08
C PRO A 413 -0.39 -6.19 -17.13
N TYR A 414 0.54 -7.03 -16.69
CA TYR A 414 1.37 -7.87 -17.56
C TYR A 414 0.53 -8.75 -18.49
N ASP A 415 1.15 -9.35 -19.52
CA ASP A 415 0.51 -10.47 -20.20
C ASP A 415 0.28 -11.62 -19.22
N ARG A 416 -0.79 -12.39 -19.41
CA ARG A 416 -1.13 -13.55 -18.57
C ARG A 416 -1.53 -14.71 -19.47
N ALA A 417 -1.26 -15.95 -19.07
CA ALA A 417 -1.74 -17.12 -19.81
C ALA A 417 -2.58 -18.07 -18.96
N THR A 418 -3.33 -18.94 -19.64
CA THR A 418 -4.10 -20.03 -19.06
C THR A 418 -4.02 -21.28 -19.93
N LYS A 419 -4.31 -22.41 -19.32
CA LYS A 419 -4.15 -23.74 -19.89
C LYS A 419 -5.48 -24.23 -20.47
N LEU A 420 -5.63 -24.12 -21.79
CA LEU A 420 -6.80 -24.64 -22.49
C LEU A 420 -6.69 -26.16 -22.65
N GLY A 421 -7.77 -26.89 -22.37
CA GLY A 421 -7.83 -28.35 -22.49
C GLY A 421 -7.31 -29.12 -21.26
N ARG A 422 -7.09 -30.42 -21.41
CA ARG A 422 -6.66 -31.33 -20.31
C ARG A 422 -5.62 -32.35 -20.79
N GLY A 423 -4.77 -32.81 -19.88
CA GLY A 423 -3.75 -33.84 -20.13
C GLY A 423 -2.73 -33.43 -21.20
N ARG A 424 -2.26 -34.39 -22.00
CA ARG A 424 -1.22 -34.19 -23.03
C ARG A 424 -1.61 -33.26 -24.19
N ARG A 425 -2.89 -32.84 -24.29
CA ARG A 425 -3.38 -31.89 -25.29
C ARG A 425 -3.55 -30.46 -24.74
N ALA A 426 -3.18 -30.22 -23.49
CA ALA A 426 -3.42 -28.95 -22.84
C ALA A 426 -2.35 -27.91 -23.22
N ALA A 427 -2.75 -26.87 -23.94
CA ALA A 427 -1.87 -25.80 -24.43
C ALA A 427 -2.01 -24.53 -23.59
N TRP A 428 -0.94 -23.75 -23.47
CA TRP A 428 -1.02 -22.39 -22.93
C TRP A 428 -1.53 -21.43 -24.01
N GLN A 429 -2.46 -20.55 -23.63
CA GLN A 429 -2.95 -19.46 -24.44
C GLN A 429 -3.07 -18.19 -23.59
N THR A 430 -3.00 -17.03 -24.22
CA THR A 430 -3.15 -15.74 -23.54
C THR A 430 -4.52 -15.58 -22.88
N TRP A 431 -4.56 -14.92 -21.72
CA TRP A 431 -5.80 -14.65 -20.99
C TRP A 431 -6.60 -13.54 -21.68
N ALA A 432 -7.75 -13.88 -22.25
CA ALA A 432 -8.56 -12.95 -23.04
C ALA A 432 -9.02 -11.71 -22.25
N GLY A 433 -9.26 -11.85 -20.94
CA GLY A 433 -9.66 -10.73 -20.08
C GLY A 433 -8.60 -9.64 -19.91
N THR A 434 -7.32 -9.93 -20.12
CA THR A 434 -6.23 -8.96 -19.96
C THR A 434 -6.33 -7.86 -21.01
N ALA A 435 -6.73 -8.19 -22.25
CA ALA A 435 -6.94 -7.19 -23.30
C ALA A 435 -8.08 -6.21 -22.96
N ARG A 436 -9.15 -6.71 -22.33
CA ARG A 436 -10.31 -5.92 -21.93
C ARG A 436 -9.93 -4.87 -20.88
N ILE A 437 -9.35 -5.32 -19.76
CA ILE A 437 -8.94 -4.46 -18.65
C ILE A 437 -7.92 -3.39 -19.08
N ILE A 438 -7.02 -3.73 -20.01
CA ILE A 438 -6.05 -2.76 -20.54
C ILE A 438 -6.76 -1.60 -21.27
N GLU A 439 -7.71 -1.88 -22.15
CA GLU A 439 -8.44 -0.82 -22.87
C GLU A 439 -9.41 -0.07 -21.93
N ASP A 440 -10.01 -0.75 -20.96
CA ASP A 440 -10.82 -0.12 -19.89
C ASP A 440 -9.99 0.92 -19.12
N GLN A 441 -8.81 0.53 -18.61
CA GLN A 441 -7.93 1.41 -17.84
C GLN A 441 -7.36 2.57 -18.66
N LYS A 442 -7.07 2.36 -19.95
CA LYS A 442 -6.65 3.43 -20.87
C LYS A 442 -7.73 4.50 -20.99
N GLU A 443 -8.97 4.08 -21.26
CA GLU A 443 -10.11 5.01 -21.39
C GLU A 443 -10.41 5.72 -20.06
N SER A 444 -10.35 5.01 -18.93
CA SER A 444 -10.44 5.60 -17.59
C SER A 444 -9.38 6.69 -17.37
N CYS A 445 -8.12 6.46 -17.72
CA CYS A 445 -7.10 7.51 -17.61
C CYS A 445 -7.33 8.67 -18.57
N ARG A 446 -7.84 8.41 -19.78
CA ARG A 446 -8.20 9.45 -20.76
C ARG A 446 -9.29 10.39 -20.23
N THR A 447 -10.23 9.92 -19.42
CA THR A 447 -11.35 10.74 -18.89
C THR A 447 -11.13 11.29 -17.49
N HIS A 448 -10.36 10.61 -16.63
CA HIS A 448 -10.16 11.01 -15.23
C HIS A 448 -8.81 11.70 -14.95
N GLY A 449 -7.87 11.71 -15.90
CA GLY A 449 -6.64 12.51 -15.79
C GLY A 449 -5.42 11.80 -15.20
N CYS A 450 -5.28 10.49 -15.42
CA CYS A 450 -4.04 9.76 -15.12
C CYS A 450 -3.19 9.49 -16.37
N ALA A 451 -1.90 9.27 -16.17
CA ALA A 451 -1.02 8.67 -17.17
C ALA A 451 -1.20 7.14 -17.17
N TYR A 452 -0.95 6.50 -18.32
CA TYR A 452 -1.07 5.04 -18.45
C TYR A 452 0.18 4.41 -19.09
N TYR A 453 0.65 3.31 -18.52
CA TYR A 453 1.77 2.51 -19.02
C TYR A 453 1.34 1.08 -19.33
N ASP A 454 1.44 0.68 -20.60
CA ASP A 454 1.03 -0.65 -21.07
C ASP A 454 2.16 -1.68 -20.84
N GLN A 455 2.25 -2.20 -19.60
CA GLN A 455 3.28 -3.20 -19.24
C GLN A 455 3.26 -4.40 -20.19
N ARG A 456 2.07 -4.85 -20.59
CA ARG A 456 1.89 -5.95 -21.53
C ARG A 456 2.47 -5.65 -22.90
N ALA A 457 2.26 -4.46 -23.45
CA ALA A 457 2.88 -4.05 -24.71
C ALA A 457 4.41 -4.07 -24.58
N ARG A 458 4.97 -3.45 -23.53
CA ARG A 458 6.42 -3.41 -23.27
C ARG A 458 7.04 -4.80 -23.08
N MET A 459 6.32 -5.72 -22.43
CA MET A 459 6.67 -7.14 -22.25
C MET A 459 6.74 -7.92 -23.58
N GLY A 460 6.22 -7.37 -24.69
CA GLY A 460 6.17 -8.00 -26.01
C GLY A 460 4.76 -8.45 -26.44
N GLY A 461 3.71 -7.87 -25.87
CA GLY A 461 2.33 -8.06 -26.29
C GLY A 461 1.71 -9.42 -25.96
N PRO A 462 0.58 -9.78 -26.61
CA PRO A 462 -0.11 -11.05 -26.37
C PRO A 462 0.79 -12.28 -26.50
N GLY A 463 0.76 -13.14 -25.49
CA GLY A 463 1.55 -14.37 -25.46
C GLY A 463 2.98 -14.17 -24.95
N ALA A 464 3.38 -12.95 -24.58
CA ALA A 464 4.67 -12.69 -23.95
C ALA A 464 4.87 -13.54 -22.70
N MET A 465 3.84 -13.69 -21.85
CA MET A 465 3.94 -14.50 -20.62
C MET A 465 4.30 -15.97 -20.88
N ILE A 466 3.92 -16.52 -22.03
CA ILE A 466 4.28 -17.89 -22.41
C ILE A 466 5.77 -17.96 -22.79
N ARG A 467 6.28 -16.96 -23.51
CA ARG A 467 7.71 -16.87 -23.89
C ARG A 467 8.60 -16.61 -22.68
N TRP A 468 8.20 -15.67 -21.83
CA TRP A 468 8.88 -15.35 -20.56
C TRP A 468 8.93 -16.56 -19.62
N ALA A 469 7.87 -17.38 -19.57
CA ALA A 469 7.87 -18.62 -18.78
C ALA A 469 8.81 -19.70 -19.35
N SER A 470 8.94 -19.82 -20.68
CA SER A 470 9.93 -20.72 -21.29
C SER A 470 11.38 -20.27 -21.12
N GLU A 471 11.62 -18.99 -20.85
CA GLU A 471 12.96 -18.40 -20.67
C GLU A 471 13.31 -18.10 -19.20
N GLY A 472 12.45 -18.48 -18.25
CA GLY A 472 12.70 -18.28 -16.81
C GLY A 472 12.54 -16.85 -16.30
N LEU A 473 11.99 -15.94 -17.12
CA LEU A 473 11.56 -14.61 -16.69
C LEU A 473 10.17 -14.62 -16.02
N ALA A 474 9.37 -15.67 -16.24
CA ALA A 474 8.10 -15.88 -15.56
C ALA A 474 7.97 -17.25 -14.87
N GLN A 475 7.07 -17.32 -13.89
CA GLN A 475 6.80 -18.51 -13.08
C GLN A 475 6.00 -19.54 -13.88
N GLY A 476 6.08 -20.81 -13.43
CA GLY A 476 5.32 -21.91 -14.03
C GLY A 476 3.79 -21.76 -14.00
N ASP A 477 3.25 -20.83 -13.21
CA ASP A 477 1.82 -20.48 -13.18
C ASP A 477 1.36 -19.59 -14.34
N HIS A 478 2.30 -19.05 -15.13
CA HIS A 478 2.06 -18.12 -16.24
C HIS A 478 1.17 -16.92 -15.84
N THR A 479 1.37 -16.44 -14.60
CA THR A 479 0.76 -15.24 -14.04
C THR A 479 1.81 -14.36 -13.38
N HIS A 480 2.69 -14.89 -12.53
CA HIS A 480 3.71 -14.11 -11.82
C HIS A 480 5.08 -14.14 -12.54
N LEU A 481 5.90 -13.10 -12.32
CA LEU A 481 7.27 -13.05 -12.85
C LEU A 481 8.28 -13.72 -11.89
N THR A 482 9.47 -14.04 -12.39
CA THR A 482 10.63 -14.35 -11.53
C THR A 482 11.31 -13.05 -11.09
N GLY A 483 12.28 -13.13 -10.16
CA GLY A 483 13.07 -11.96 -9.76
C GLY A 483 13.77 -11.29 -10.94
N ALA A 484 14.24 -12.07 -11.92
CA ALA A 484 14.79 -11.56 -13.17
C ALA A 484 13.72 -10.81 -13.98
N GLY A 485 12.55 -11.41 -14.21
CA GLY A 485 11.47 -10.76 -14.98
C GLY A 485 10.93 -9.49 -14.32
N TYR A 486 10.76 -9.47 -12.99
CA TYR A 486 10.38 -8.24 -12.28
C TYR A 486 11.45 -7.15 -12.41
N ARG A 487 12.74 -7.50 -12.30
CA ARG A 487 13.83 -6.54 -12.51
C ARG A 487 13.82 -6.00 -13.95
N THR A 488 13.71 -6.87 -14.96
CA THR A 488 13.61 -6.47 -16.38
C THR A 488 12.45 -5.49 -16.64
N MET A 489 11.30 -5.67 -15.99
CA MET A 489 10.16 -4.75 -16.12
C MET A 489 10.33 -3.46 -15.32
N ALA A 490 11.04 -3.48 -14.18
CA ALA A 490 11.39 -2.28 -13.43
C ALA A 490 12.44 -1.44 -14.19
N ASP A 491 13.50 -2.06 -14.71
CA ASP A 491 14.48 -1.43 -15.62
C ASP A 491 13.78 -0.75 -16.81
N ALA A 492 12.76 -1.40 -17.39
CA ALA A 492 11.96 -0.82 -18.47
C ALA A 492 11.22 0.45 -18.02
N LEU A 493 10.44 0.38 -16.93
CA LEU A 493 9.68 1.54 -16.43
C LEU A 493 10.61 2.68 -15.99
N TYR A 494 11.72 2.38 -15.32
CA TYR A 494 12.71 3.39 -14.90
C TYR A 494 13.31 4.14 -16.08
N ASN A 495 13.79 3.44 -17.10
CA ASN A 495 14.35 4.09 -18.30
C ASN A 495 13.29 4.87 -19.09
N ASP A 496 12.06 4.37 -19.15
CA ASP A 496 10.94 5.04 -19.82
C ASP A 496 10.50 6.31 -19.05
N LEU A 497 10.42 6.25 -17.71
CA LEU A 497 10.18 7.42 -16.84
C LEU A 497 11.29 8.46 -16.99
N LEU A 498 12.56 8.05 -16.96
CA LEU A 498 13.68 8.98 -17.17
C LEU A 498 13.68 9.59 -18.57
N THR A 499 13.15 8.89 -19.58
CA THR A 499 13.00 9.43 -20.94
C THR A 499 11.90 10.48 -21.00
N ALA A 500 10.78 10.26 -20.31
CA ALA A 500 9.71 11.26 -20.18
C ALA A 500 10.14 12.49 -19.35
N TYR A 501 10.82 12.28 -18.22
CA TYR A 501 11.40 13.34 -17.39
C TYR A 501 12.41 14.21 -18.17
N LYS A 502 13.31 13.57 -18.95
CA LYS A 502 14.23 14.28 -19.88
C LYS A 502 13.54 14.96 -21.07
N ALA A 503 12.26 14.71 -21.31
CA ALA A 503 11.46 15.46 -22.30
C ALA A 503 10.74 16.66 -21.67
N TYR A 504 10.57 16.67 -20.34
CA TYR A 504 10.07 17.80 -19.55
C TYR A 504 11.17 18.84 -19.27
N GLU A 505 12.36 18.43 -18.79
CA GLU A 505 13.51 19.33 -18.53
C GLU A 505 13.86 20.32 -19.67
N PRO A 506 13.89 19.95 -20.97
CA PRO A 506 14.20 20.89 -22.06
C PRO A 506 13.05 21.85 -22.42
N ALA A 507 11.83 21.63 -21.93
CA ALA A 507 10.70 22.55 -22.15
C ALA A 507 10.73 23.74 -21.18
N THR A 508 11.12 23.52 -19.92
CA THR A 508 11.13 24.56 -18.88
C THR A 508 12.31 25.54 -19.01
N GLN A 509 13.47 25.12 -19.54
CA GLN A 509 14.60 26.02 -19.78
C GLN A 509 14.40 26.99 -20.96
N ALA A 510 13.37 26.81 -21.79
CA ALA A 510 13.14 27.65 -22.97
C ALA A 510 12.51 29.03 -22.68
N VAL A 511 12.10 29.30 -21.42
CA VAL A 511 11.36 30.52 -21.04
C VAL A 511 12.20 31.43 -20.13
N VAL A 512 13.40 31.79 -20.58
CA VAL A 512 14.10 32.99 -20.10
C VAL A 512 14.08 34.02 -21.24
N PRO A 513 13.20 35.03 -21.19
CA PRO A 513 13.25 36.14 -22.13
C PRO A 513 14.54 36.94 -21.93
N ASN A 514 15.42 36.95 -22.93
CA ASN A 514 16.58 37.84 -22.93
C ASN A 514 16.10 39.29 -22.96
N GLY A 515 16.16 39.97 -21.81
CA GLY A 515 15.90 41.40 -21.71
C GLY A 515 17.04 42.21 -22.34
N ASN A 516 16.67 43.10 -23.28
CA ASN A 516 17.48 44.23 -23.72
C ASN A 516 17.06 45.49 -22.95
#